data_AF-A0A9D8GHU3-F1
#
_entry.id   AF-A0A9D8GHU3-F1
#
_cell.length_a   1.000
_cell.length_b   1.000
_cell.length_c   1.000
_cell.angle_alpha   90.00
_cell.angle_beta   90.00
_cell.angle_gamma   90.00
#
_symmetry.space_group_name_H-M   'P 1'
#
loop_
_entity.id
_entity.type
_entity.pdbx_description
1 polymer ?
#
loop_
_entity_poly.entity_id
_entity_poly.type
_entity_poly.pdbx_seq_one_letter_code
_entity_poly.pdbx_strand_id
1 'polypeptide(L)'
;MRLDPILQEPLDDRVKGMPGGLAALTLQQIGRQGWRLLAEDLPLPACILSQSALDHNRALMRRFLEANGAVIAPHGKTTMSPQLFQLQLDDGAFAITVGNIHQIQVARRFGARRVILANQLIGRQAFRYVLEEMARDPEFDFYCLVDSVALVERMAAAARARPVGRPIQVLLEGGFAGG
;
A
#
# COMPACT_ATOMS: atom_id res chain seq x y z
N MET A 1 5.48 -7.19 -6.23
CA MET A 1 5.65 -6.93 -4.77
C MET A 1 6.63 -7.94 -4.19
N ARG A 2 7.08 -7.77 -2.95
CA ARG A 2 7.93 -8.69 -2.19
C ARG A 2 7.15 -9.16 -0.98
N LEU A 3 6.45 -10.28 -1.07
CA LEU A 3 5.55 -10.75 0.01
C LEU A 3 6.23 -11.69 1.01
N ASP A 4 7.38 -12.28 0.68
CA ASP A 4 8.06 -13.23 1.57
C ASP A 4 8.25 -12.71 3.00
N PRO A 5 8.66 -11.45 3.24
CA PRO A 5 8.85 -10.98 4.61
C PRO A 5 7.57 -11.01 5.44
N ILE A 6 6.41 -10.64 4.87
CA ILE A 6 5.14 -10.68 5.61
C ILE A 6 4.63 -12.11 5.74
N LEU A 7 4.87 -12.98 4.76
CA LEU A 7 4.47 -14.38 4.83
C LEU A 7 5.25 -15.15 5.90
N GLN A 8 6.49 -14.74 6.20
CA GLN A 8 7.30 -15.29 7.28
C GLN A 8 7.05 -14.63 8.64
N GLU A 9 6.17 -13.62 8.74
CA GLU A 9 5.91 -12.94 10.01
C GLU A 9 5.35 -13.95 11.03
N PRO A 10 5.94 -14.07 12.23
CA PRO A 10 5.48 -14.97 13.26
C PRO A 10 4.16 -14.49 13.86
N LEU A 11 3.28 -15.45 14.12
CA LEU A 11 2.02 -15.30 14.81
C LEU A 11 1.96 -16.34 15.93
N ASP A 12 1.41 -15.95 17.05
CA ASP A 12 1.17 -16.80 18.20
C ASP A 12 -0.15 -16.41 18.87
N ASP A 13 -0.41 -16.98 20.04
CA ASP A 13 -1.61 -16.74 20.84
C ASP A 13 -1.81 -15.30 21.30
N ARG A 14 -0.81 -14.41 21.14
CA ARG A 14 -0.93 -12.97 21.45
C ARG A 14 -1.65 -12.21 20.34
N VAL A 15 -1.80 -12.81 19.17
CA VAL A 15 -2.50 -12.20 18.04
C VAL A 15 -3.99 -12.48 18.15
N LYS A 16 -4.79 -11.41 18.14
CA LYS A 16 -6.26 -11.52 18.19
C LYS A 16 -6.77 -12.45 17.09
N GLY A 17 -7.62 -13.40 17.50
CA GLY A 17 -8.22 -14.38 16.58
C GLY A 17 -7.40 -15.67 16.43
N MET A 18 -6.23 -15.79 17.08
CA MET A 18 -5.46 -17.04 17.14
C MET A 18 -5.83 -17.87 18.38
N PRO A 19 -5.80 -19.21 18.32
CA PRO A 19 -6.08 -20.09 19.46
C PRO A 19 -5.14 -19.84 20.66
N GLY A 20 -5.65 -20.02 21.88
CA GLY A 20 -4.85 -19.90 23.09
C GLY A 20 -3.80 -21.02 23.22
N GLY A 21 -2.58 -20.68 23.64
CA GLY A 21 -1.48 -21.65 23.74
C GLY A 21 -0.87 -22.06 22.40
N LEU A 22 -1.22 -21.37 21.30
CA LEU A 22 -0.64 -21.56 19.99
C LEU A 22 0.88 -21.29 20.02
N ALA A 23 1.67 -22.30 19.70
CA ALA A 23 3.10 -22.12 19.45
C ALA A 23 3.32 -21.27 18.20
N ALA A 24 4.37 -20.44 18.21
CA ALA A 24 4.65 -19.52 17.11
C ALA A 24 4.72 -20.22 15.75
N LEU A 25 3.94 -19.72 14.80
CA LEU A 25 3.94 -20.14 13.40
C LEU A 25 3.93 -18.94 12.48
N THR A 26 4.34 -19.11 11.23
CA THR A 26 4.38 -18.03 10.23
C THR A 26 3.02 -17.84 9.56
N LEU A 27 2.72 -16.63 9.09
CA LEU A 27 1.51 -16.32 8.32
C LEU A 27 1.21 -17.35 7.20
N GLN A 28 2.24 -17.79 6.46
CA GLN A 28 2.09 -18.79 5.40
C GLN A 28 1.70 -20.20 5.88
N GLN A 29 1.90 -20.52 7.17
CA GLN A 29 1.59 -21.84 7.75
C GLN A 29 0.13 -21.95 8.22
N ILE A 30 -0.62 -20.83 8.32
CA ILE A 30 -2.03 -20.82 8.75
C ILE A 30 -2.87 -21.78 7.89
N GLY A 31 -2.73 -21.71 6.56
CA GLY A 31 -3.53 -22.54 5.65
C GLY A 31 -3.33 -24.05 5.82
N ARG A 32 -2.25 -24.47 6.49
CA ARG A 32 -1.93 -25.89 6.76
C ARG A 32 -2.53 -26.40 8.08
N GLN A 33 -3.06 -25.52 8.93
CA GLN A 33 -3.65 -25.91 10.22
C GLN A 33 -5.02 -26.55 10.06
N GLY A 34 -5.70 -26.35 8.92
CA GLY A 34 -7.02 -26.91 8.67
C GLY A 34 -8.13 -26.31 9.54
N TRP A 35 -7.89 -25.17 10.20
CA TRP A 35 -8.86 -24.51 11.06
C TRP A 35 -10.13 -24.09 10.32
N ARG A 36 -11.28 -24.31 10.95
CA ARG A 36 -12.61 -23.99 10.45
C ARG A 36 -13.33 -23.10 11.45
N LEU A 37 -13.68 -21.88 11.02
CA LEU A 37 -14.40 -20.93 11.86
C LEU A 37 -15.73 -21.47 12.40
N LEU A 38 -16.49 -22.20 11.57
CA LEU A 38 -17.78 -22.79 11.97
C LEU A 38 -17.65 -24.01 12.89
N ALA A 39 -16.45 -24.61 12.99
CA ALA A 39 -16.14 -25.62 13.98
C ALA A 39 -15.55 -25.00 15.26
N GLU A 40 -15.52 -23.67 15.34
CA GLU A 40 -15.01 -22.91 16.49
C GLU A 40 -13.50 -23.14 16.76
N ASP A 41 -12.74 -23.54 15.73
CA ASP A 41 -11.29 -23.73 15.83
C ASP A 41 -10.51 -22.43 16.06
N LEU A 42 -11.15 -21.27 15.83
CA LEU A 42 -10.56 -19.94 16.00
C LEU A 42 -11.42 -19.10 16.95
N PRO A 43 -10.82 -18.37 17.90
CA PRO A 43 -11.57 -17.52 18.80
C PRO A 43 -12.22 -16.33 18.08
N LEU A 44 -13.43 -15.97 18.55
CA LEU A 44 -14.18 -14.80 18.12
C LEU A 44 -13.91 -13.60 19.04
N PRO A 45 -14.03 -12.35 18.54
CA PRO A 45 -14.40 -11.96 17.18
C PRO A 45 -13.25 -12.05 16.19
N ALA A 46 -13.54 -12.56 14.98
CA ALA A 46 -12.60 -12.68 13.87
C ALA A 46 -13.06 -11.83 12.66
N CYS A 47 -12.10 -11.22 11.95
CA CYS A 47 -12.34 -10.56 10.67
C CYS A 47 -12.02 -11.54 9.54
N ILE A 48 -13.01 -11.84 8.70
CA ILE A 48 -12.90 -12.89 7.68
C ILE A 48 -13.06 -12.27 6.30
N LEU A 49 -12.14 -12.62 5.40
CA LEU A 49 -12.25 -12.36 3.98
C LEU A 49 -12.58 -13.67 3.27
N SER A 50 -13.62 -13.67 2.44
CA SER A 50 -13.96 -14.81 1.59
C SER A 50 -13.14 -14.75 0.30
N GLN A 51 -12.40 -15.82 0.00
CA GLN A 51 -11.61 -15.92 -1.23
C GLN A 51 -12.50 -15.82 -2.48
N SER A 52 -13.67 -16.49 -2.49
CA SER A 52 -14.59 -16.44 -3.64
C SER A 52 -15.16 -15.04 -3.86
N ALA A 53 -15.42 -14.28 -2.78
CA ALA A 53 -15.88 -12.90 -2.88
C ALA A 53 -14.76 -11.97 -3.39
N LEU A 54 -13.51 -12.18 -2.94
CA LEU A 54 -12.35 -11.46 -3.45
C LEU A 54 -12.18 -11.71 -4.96
N ASP A 55 -12.18 -12.96 -5.39
CA ASP A 55 -12.00 -13.33 -6.80
C ASP A 55 -13.14 -12.79 -7.67
N HIS A 56 -14.38 -12.82 -7.17
CA HIS A 56 -15.53 -12.19 -7.84
C HIS A 56 -15.32 -10.68 -8.02
N ASN A 57 -14.96 -9.96 -6.94
CA ASN A 57 -14.78 -8.51 -6.98
C ASN A 57 -13.64 -8.09 -7.92
N ARG A 58 -12.55 -8.86 -7.92
CA ARG A 58 -11.41 -8.67 -8.84
C ARG A 58 -11.85 -8.81 -10.29
N ALA A 59 -12.53 -9.90 -10.62
CA ALA A 59 -13.03 -10.13 -11.98
C ALA A 59 -14.04 -9.05 -12.42
N LEU A 60 -14.91 -8.60 -11.53
CA LEU A 60 -15.86 -7.53 -11.79
C LEU A 60 -15.14 -6.21 -12.11
N MET A 61 -14.19 -5.81 -11.27
CA MET A 61 -13.44 -4.56 -11.47
C MET A 61 -12.62 -4.60 -12.75
N ARG A 62 -11.96 -5.72 -13.06
CA ARG A 62 -11.24 -5.88 -14.33
C ARG A 62 -12.13 -5.63 -15.55
N ARG A 63 -13.28 -6.32 -15.63
CA ARG A 63 -14.24 -6.11 -16.73
C ARG A 63 -14.74 -4.67 -16.81
N PHE A 64 -14.98 -4.04 -15.66
CA PHE A 64 -15.40 -2.65 -15.61
C PHE A 64 -14.33 -1.71 -16.19
N LEU A 65 -13.06 -1.89 -15.83
CA LEU A 65 -11.97 -1.06 -16.34
C LEU A 65 -11.74 -1.28 -17.84
N GLU A 66 -11.75 -2.55 -18.28
CA GLU A 66 -11.62 -2.93 -19.69
C GLU A 66 -12.74 -2.29 -20.54
N ALA A 67 -13.99 -2.32 -20.07
CA ALA A 67 -15.12 -1.75 -20.80
C ALA A 67 -15.09 -0.21 -20.90
N ASN A 68 -14.46 0.48 -19.94
CA ASN A 68 -14.44 1.94 -19.88
C ASN A 68 -13.10 2.56 -20.32
N GLY A 69 -12.08 1.73 -20.62
CA GLY A 69 -10.72 2.21 -20.90
C GLY A 69 -10.10 2.97 -19.73
N ALA A 70 -10.57 2.72 -18.50
CA ALA A 70 -10.17 3.46 -17.31
C ALA A 70 -8.95 2.82 -16.64
N VAL A 71 -8.12 3.66 -16.04
CA VAL A 71 -6.97 3.25 -15.24
C VAL A 71 -7.17 3.71 -13.81
N ILE A 72 -6.93 2.84 -12.83
CA ILE A 72 -7.13 3.15 -11.41
C ILE A 72 -5.85 3.04 -10.61
N ALA A 73 -5.80 3.81 -9.53
CA ALA A 73 -4.81 3.71 -8.46
C ALA A 73 -5.54 3.51 -7.11
N PRO A 74 -5.87 2.26 -6.72
CA PRO A 74 -6.66 1.97 -5.53
C PRO A 74 -6.03 2.54 -4.26
N HIS A 75 -6.86 3.02 -3.34
CA HIS A 75 -6.39 3.60 -2.10
C HIS A 75 -6.09 2.52 -1.04
N GLY A 76 -4.81 2.28 -0.80
CA GLY A 76 -4.33 1.25 0.13
C GLY A 76 -4.44 1.62 1.61
N LYS A 77 -4.83 2.85 1.98
CA LYS A 77 -4.84 3.30 3.38
C LYS A 77 -5.78 2.52 4.28
N THR A 78 -6.83 1.94 3.69
CA THR A 78 -7.92 1.27 4.42
C THR A 78 -7.52 -0.14 4.82
N THR A 79 -6.88 -0.88 3.91
CA THR A 79 -6.50 -2.27 4.16
C THR A 79 -5.09 -2.38 4.70
N MET A 80 -4.17 -1.53 4.23
CA MET A 80 -2.73 -1.62 4.53
C MET A 80 -2.17 -3.04 4.37
N SER A 81 -2.75 -3.83 3.46
CA SER A 81 -2.36 -5.22 3.19
C SER A 81 -1.56 -5.28 1.88
N PRO A 82 -0.25 -5.53 1.95
CA PRO A 82 0.58 -5.71 0.77
C PRO A 82 0.12 -6.86 -0.12
N GLN A 83 -0.49 -7.90 0.47
CA GLN A 83 -1.09 -9.01 -0.28
C GLN A 83 -2.22 -8.51 -1.18
N LEU A 84 -3.14 -7.69 -0.65
CA LEU A 84 -4.22 -7.11 -1.46
C LEU A 84 -3.70 -6.10 -2.48
N PHE A 85 -2.64 -5.35 -2.17
CA PHE A 85 -1.98 -4.48 -3.14
C PHE A 85 -1.42 -5.28 -4.32
N GLN A 86 -0.78 -6.43 -4.06
CA GLN A 86 -0.29 -7.32 -5.11
C GLN A 86 -1.42 -7.78 -6.02
N LEU A 87 -2.54 -8.25 -5.46
CA LEU A 87 -3.70 -8.67 -6.25
C LEU A 87 -4.22 -7.54 -7.15
N GLN A 88 -4.35 -6.32 -6.61
CA GLN A 88 -4.80 -5.16 -7.39
C GLN A 88 -3.84 -4.78 -8.52
N LEU A 89 -2.52 -4.86 -8.27
CA LEU A 89 -1.50 -4.60 -9.28
C LEU A 89 -1.49 -5.67 -10.36
N ASP A 90 -1.63 -6.95 -9.99
CA ASP A 90 -1.75 -8.07 -10.94
C ASP A 90 -3.02 -7.96 -11.81
N ASP A 91 -4.08 -7.36 -11.27
CA ASP A 91 -5.32 -7.07 -11.98
C ASP A 91 -5.24 -5.81 -12.86
N GLY A 92 -4.08 -5.16 -12.94
CA GLY A 92 -3.82 -4.02 -13.83
C GLY A 92 -3.95 -2.64 -13.20
N ALA A 93 -4.00 -2.53 -11.86
CA ALA A 93 -3.91 -1.23 -11.21
C ALA A 93 -2.59 -0.53 -11.55
N PHE A 94 -2.65 0.77 -11.84
CA PHE A 94 -1.50 1.57 -12.25
C PHE A 94 -0.53 1.86 -11.12
N ALA A 95 -1.06 2.10 -9.92
CA ALA A 95 -0.32 2.47 -8.72
C ALA A 95 -1.11 2.09 -7.47
N ILE A 96 -0.46 2.16 -6.31
CA ILE A 96 -1.16 2.16 -5.01
C ILE A 96 -1.19 3.59 -4.47
N THR A 97 -2.40 4.06 -4.13
CA THR A 97 -2.61 5.37 -3.52
C THR A 97 -2.53 5.27 -2.00
N VAL A 98 -1.74 6.13 -1.36
CA VAL A 98 -1.57 6.20 0.09
C VAL A 98 -1.76 7.64 0.59
N GLY A 99 -2.01 7.81 1.89
CA GLY A 99 -2.36 9.09 2.49
C GLY A 99 -1.27 9.72 3.36
N ASN A 100 -0.20 9.00 3.70
CA ASN A 100 0.89 9.54 4.52
C ASN A 100 2.23 8.83 4.28
N ILE A 101 3.30 9.38 4.87
CA ILE A 101 4.67 8.87 4.71
C ILE A 101 4.88 7.47 5.26
N HIS A 102 4.25 7.11 6.38
CA HIS A 102 4.34 5.76 6.95
C HIS A 102 3.77 4.72 5.98
N GLN A 103 2.65 5.03 5.33
CA GLN A 103 2.04 4.16 4.34
C GLN A 103 2.92 4.02 3.07
N ILE A 104 3.61 5.09 2.65
CA ILE A 104 4.63 5.00 1.59
C ILE A 104 5.73 4.04 2.02
N GLN A 105 6.24 4.16 3.25
CA GLN A 105 7.29 3.29 3.78
C GLN A 105 6.90 1.81 3.74
N VAL A 106 5.68 1.49 4.18
CA VAL A 106 5.14 0.13 4.10
C VAL A 106 5.01 -0.34 2.65
N ALA A 107 4.38 0.46 1.78
CA ALA A 107 4.22 0.11 0.36
C ALA A 107 5.58 -0.17 -0.31
N ARG A 108 6.58 0.66 -0.02
CA ARG A 108 7.96 0.53 -0.52
C ARG A 108 8.70 -0.66 0.06
N ARG A 109 8.55 -0.92 1.36
CA ARG A 109 9.12 -2.11 2.03
C ARG A 109 8.70 -3.39 1.28
N PHE A 110 7.43 -3.49 0.91
CA PHE A 110 6.87 -4.62 0.18
C PHE A 110 6.91 -4.47 -1.35
N GLY A 111 7.68 -3.52 -1.89
CA GLY A 111 8.04 -3.47 -3.31
C GLY A 111 6.96 -2.90 -4.24
N ALA A 112 6.10 -2.01 -3.76
CA ALA A 112 5.22 -1.22 -4.64
C ALA A 112 6.08 -0.29 -5.50
N ARG A 113 6.07 -0.52 -6.82
CA ARG A 113 6.90 0.22 -7.78
C ARG A 113 6.37 1.60 -8.09
N ARG A 114 5.03 1.77 -8.13
CA ARG A 114 4.38 3.06 -8.34
C ARG A 114 3.48 3.41 -7.16
N VAL A 115 3.70 4.59 -6.58
CA VAL A 115 2.96 5.07 -5.40
C VAL A 115 2.48 6.50 -5.64
N ILE A 116 1.20 6.75 -5.40
CA ILE A 116 0.61 8.08 -5.38
C ILE A 116 0.33 8.45 -3.92
N LEU A 117 1.00 9.49 -3.41
CA LEU A 117 0.60 10.12 -2.16
C LEU A 117 -0.55 11.08 -2.48
N ALA A 118 -1.78 10.67 -2.18
CA ALA A 118 -2.98 11.51 -2.26
C ALA A 118 -3.03 12.47 -1.06
N ASN A 119 -1.94 13.22 -0.86
CA ASN A 119 -1.72 14.22 0.18
C ASN A 119 -0.45 15.03 -0.16
N GLN A 120 -0.24 16.13 0.55
CA GLN A 120 1.01 16.89 0.48
C GLN A 120 2.16 16.12 1.15
N LEU A 121 3.31 16.07 0.48
CA LEU A 121 4.53 15.54 1.10
C LEU A 121 5.15 16.63 2.00
N ILE A 122 5.03 16.49 3.32
CA ILE A 122 5.50 17.53 4.25
C ILE A 122 6.55 16.97 5.21
N GLY A 123 7.60 17.77 5.46
CA GLY A 123 8.57 17.54 6.52
C GLY A 123 9.92 17.00 6.02
N ARG A 124 10.99 17.41 6.71
CA ARG A 124 12.39 17.09 6.34
C ARG A 124 12.62 15.58 6.22
N GLN A 125 12.05 14.80 7.12
CA GLN A 125 12.18 13.34 7.13
C GLN A 125 11.44 12.69 5.95
N ALA A 126 10.26 13.21 5.58
CA ALA A 126 9.49 12.70 4.45
C ALA A 126 10.19 12.99 3.12
N PHE A 127 10.70 14.21 2.94
CA PHE A 127 11.55 14.56 1.80
C PHE A 127 12.81 13.70 1.72
N ARG A 128 13.46 13.49 2.87
CA ARG A 128 14.63 12.61 2.98
C ARG A 128 14.33 11.22 2.45
N TYR A 129 13.33 10.58 3.05
CA TYR A 129 12.97 9.21 2.72
C TYR A 129 12.61 9.04 1.25
N VAL A 130 11.75 9.89 0.70
CA VAL A 130 11.31 9.77 -0.71
C VAL A 130 12.49 9.95 -1.67
N LEU A 131 13.34 10.95 -1.44
CA LEU A 131 14.51 11.19 -2.30
C LEU A 131 15.53 10.05 -2.20
N GLU A 132 15.79 9.52 -1.00
CA GLU A 132 16.66 8.36 -0.81
C GLU A 132 16.08 7.11 -1.51
N GLU A 133 14.77 6.88 -1.42
CA GLU A 133 14.12 5.79 -2.14
C GLU A 133 14.18 5.95 -3.66
N MET A 134 13.97 7.16 -4.18
CA MET A 134 14.06 7.46 -5.61
C MET A 134 15.48 7.29 -6.15
N ALA A 135 16.51 7.57 -5.34
CA ALA A 135 17.91 7.35 -5.67
C ALA A 135 18.29 5.87 -5.61
N ARG A 136 17.76 5.14 -4.63
CA ARG A 136 18.02 3.70 -4.43
C ARG A 136 17.38 2.84 -5.51
N ASP A 137 16.21 3.23 -6.00
CA ASP A 137 15.41 2.47 -6.96
C ASP A 137 15.00 3.36 -8.15
N PRO A 138 15.71 3.24 -9.30
CA PRO A 138 15.37 3.98 -10.52
C PRO A 138 13.97 3.65 -11.06
N GLU A 139 13.43 2.46 -10.77
CA GLU A 139 12.07 2.08 -11.16
C GLU A 139 11.00 2.61 -10.21
N PHE A 140 11.38 3.18 -9.06
CA PHE A 140 10.39 3.77 -8.16
C PHE A 140 9.76 5.01 -8.79
N ASP A 141 8.46 4.94 -9.01
CA ASP A 141 7.66 5.95 -9.67
C ASP A 141 6.71 6.60 -8.63
N PHE A 142 7.05 7.83 -8.23
CA PHE A 142 6.41 8.53 -7.12
C PHE A 142 5.72 9.80 -7.55
N TYR A 143 4.50 9.99 -7.05
CA TYR A 143 3.68 11.19 -7.22
C TYR A 143 3.21 11.69 -5.86
N CYS A 144 3.11 13.01 -5.69
CA CYS A 144 2.38 13.62 -4.57
C CYS A 144 1.58 14.84 -5.00
N LEU A 145 0.63 15.25 -4.15
CA LEU A 145 -0.16 16.45 -4.38
C LEU A 145 0.61 17.70 -3.94
N VAL A 146 0.42 18.79 -4.67
CA VAL A 146 0.86 20.15 -4.29
C VAL A 146 -0.27 21.13 -4.48
N ASP A 147 -0.41 22.04 -3.53
CA ASP A 147 -1.50 23.03 -3.44
C ASP A 147 -0.98 24.45 -3.13
N SER A 148 0.34 24.60 -2.94
CA SER A 148 0.94 25.85 -2.47
C SER A 148 2.37 26.05 -2.99
N VAL A 149 2.70 27.30 -3.32
CA VAL A 149 4.04 27.70 -3.78
C VAL A 149 5.09 27.38 -2.70
N ALA A 150 4.78 27.66 -1.44
CA ALA A 150 5.70 27.39 -0.31
C ALA A 150 6.08 25.91 -0.19
N LEU A 151 5.15 24.98 -0.48
CA LEU A 151 5.45 23.55 -0.50
C LEU A 151 6.40 23.20 -1.65
N VAL A 152 6.11 23.70 -2.86
CA VAL A 152 6.95 23.47 -4.04
C VAL A 152 8.37 23.99 -3.82
N GLU A 153 8.52 25.18 -3.23
CA GLU A 153 9.84 25.75 -2.90
C GLU A 153 10.63 24.88 -1.92
N ARG A 154 9.97 24.37 -0.86
CA ARG A 154 10.58 23.46 0.11
C ARG A 154 11.00 22.14 -0.52
N MET A 155 10.15 21.57 -1.38
CA MET A 155 10.45 20.35 -2.12
C MET A 155 11.63 20.55 -3.06
N ALA A 156 11.65 21.66 -3.80
CA ALA A 156 12.73 21.99 -4.73
C ALA A 156 14.06 22.23 -3.99
N ALA A 157 14.05 22.91 -2.84
CA ALA A 157 15.23 23.07 -2.00
C ALA A 157 15.77 21.72 -1.50
N ALA A 158 14.89 20.82 -1.06
CA ALA A 158 15.27 19.48 -0.62
C ALA A 158 15.86 18.63 -1.77
N ALA A 159 15.27 18.70 -2.97
CA ALA A 159 15.76 17.99 -4.16
C ALA A 159 17.11 18.54 -4.65
N ARG A 160 17.34 19.86 -4.57
CA ARG A 160 18.65 20.46 -4.88
C ARG A 160 19.74 20.04 -3.89
N ALA A 161 19.41 19.96 -2.61
CA ALA A 161 20.34 19.53 -1.57
C ALA A 161 20.72 18.04 -1.65
N ARG A 162 19.88 17.22 -2.29
CA ARG A 162 20.15 15.80 -2.55
C ARG A 162 19.67 15.43 -3.95
N PRO A 163 20.49 15.67 -4.99
CA PRO A 163 20.13 15.35 -6.37
C PRO A 163 19.93 13.85 -6.55
N VAL A 164 18.79 13.47 -7.12
CA VAL A 164 18.42 12.06 -7.42
C VAL A 164 18.44 11.76 -8.92
N GLY A 165 18.96 12.69 -9.73
CA GLY A 165 19.07 12.56 -11.19
C GLY A 165 17.77 12.76 -11.97
N ARG A 166 16.63 12.96 -11.29
CA ARG A 166 15.30 13.17 -11.91
C ARG A 166 14.39 14.01 -11.01
N PRO A 167 13.38 14.71 -11.58
CA PRO A 167 12.44 15.50 -10.80
C PRO A 167 11.50 14.64 -9.95
N ILE A 168 11.00 15.21 -8.85
CA ILE A 168 9.84 14.66 -8.14
C ILE A 168 8.60 14.99 -8.97
N GLN A 169 7.76 14.00 -9.27
CA GLN A 169 6.49 14.24 -9.97
C GLN A 169 5.46 14.77 -8.99
N VAL A 170 4.79 15.85 -9.39
CA VAL A 170 3.76 16.51 -8.58
C VAL A 170 2.48 16.61 -9.39
N LEU A 171 1.36 16.48 -8.70
CA LEU A 171 0.02 16.71 -9.23
C LEU A 171 -0.53 17.96 -8.54
N LEU A 172 -0.99 18.95 -9.32
CA LEU A 172 -1.65 20.12 -8.75
C LEU A 172 -3.01 19.70 -8.18
N GLU A 173 -3.21 19.93 -6.89
CA GLU A 173 -4.50 19.71 -6.25
C GLU A 173 -5.40 20.92 -6.49
N GLY A 174 -6.50 20.68 -7.22
CA GLY A 174 -7.55 21.67 -7.41
C GLY A 174 -8.58 21.56 -6.30
N GLY A 175 -8.74 22.62 -5.50
CA GLY A 175 -9.86 22.77 -4.59
C GLY A 175 -11.06 23.44 -5.27
N PHE A 176 -12.24 23.26 -4.69
CA PHE A 176 -13.45 23.97 -5.12
C PHE A 176 -14.14 24.64 -3.93
N ALA A 177 -14.89 25.71 -4.21
CA ALA A 177 -15.61 26.44 -3.16
C ALA A 177 -16.65 25.52 -2.52
N GLY A 178 -16.60 25.39 -1.19
CA GLY A 178 -17.50 24.51 -0.43
C GLY A 178 -16.92 23.13 -0.07
N GLY A 179 -15.76 22.77 -0.64
CA GLY A 179 -15.02 21.56 -0.29
C GLY A 179 -15.36 20.35 -1.12
#